data_AF-A0A7S1QCD8-F1
#
_entry.id   AF-A0A7S1QCD8-F1
#
_cell.length_a   1.000
_cell.length_b   1.000
_cell.length_c   1.000
_cell.angle_alpha   90.00
_cell.angle_beta   90.00
_cell.angle_gamma   90.00
#
_symmetry.space_group_name_H-M   'P 1'
#
loop_
_entity.id
_entity.type
_entity.pdbx_description
1 polymer ?
#
loop_
_entity_poly.entity_id
_entity_poly.type
_entity_poly.pdbx_seq_one_letter_code
_entity_poly.pdbx_strand_id
1 'polypeptide(L)'
;KFEQNLSKVEASMDALAGVSLHPALQDSGRECLADVVPRERILRFTASVQAERARLAQRLEKLKQQDVQAQTLSEQVADSLRLALQGDGVPAAASAIEEELRRAELEMLPALRSQVPHEGAEPSAILEEEKLSAGILEGLARACRGLTCLLSDLKAAWEQQCLSFLQRLREVSYIQSQVRHVERQAALLEEEVNVQRSYSEQLSHLQKMPQAYRRALCEIARRQQFRASYAAKAEQARSALAKMVEEENSRRREFIHRYGRHLPTNLFEPLGSMAPPAVVDIPDFDSVLPDVGFASLREAGDPSSAASVGATGSSGASEGALSAQ
;
A
#
# COMPACT_ATOMS: atom_id res chain seq x y z
N LYS A 1 -13.52 -7.44 0.02
CA LYS A 1 -13.82 -6.04 0.42
C LYS A 1 -14.19 -5.15 -0.76
N PHE A 2 -13.34 -5.03 -1.80
CA PHE A 2 -13.66 -4.18 -2.96
C PHE A 2 -14.95 -4.58 -3.70
N GLU A 3 -15.06 -5.84 -4.14
CA GLU A 3 -16.24 -6.35 -4.84
C GLU A 3 -17.50 -6.27 -3.98
N GLN A 4 -17.37 -6.52 -2.68
CA GLN A 4 -18.46 -6.35 -1.71
C GLN A 4 -18.93 -4.90 -1.62
N ASN A 5 -18.03 -3.91 -1.72
CA ASN A 5 -18.41 -2.50 -1.69
C ASN A 5 -19.09 -2.10 -3.00
N LEU A 6 -18.57 -2.55 -4.15
CA LEU A 6 -19.19 -2.33 -5.46
C LEU A 6 -20.59 -2.95 -5.56
N SER A 7 -20.75 -4.22 -5.17
CA SER A 7 -22.03 -4.93 -5.25
C SER A 7 -23.09 -4.33 -4.33
N LYS A 8 -22.66 -3.60 -3.30
CA LYS A 8 -23.54 -2.93 -2.35
C LYS A 8 -23.86 -1.49 -2.75
N VAL A 9 -23.29 -0.92 -3.81
CA VAL A 9 -23.53 0.49 -4.18
C VAL A 9 -25.02 0.73 -4.43
N GLU A 10 -25.65 -0.07 -5.29
CA GLU A 10 -27.09 0.06 -5.60
C GLU A 10 -27.94 -0.13 -4.35
N ALA A 11 -27.73 -1.22 -3.61
CA ALA A 11 -28.44 -1.46 -2.35
C ALA A 11 -28.25 -0.34 -1.31
N SER A 12 -27.07 0.28 -1.26
CA SER A 12 -26.80 1.42 -0.37
C SER A 12 -27.50 2.68 -0.85
N MET A 13 -27.56 2.91 -2.16
CA MET A 13 -28.31 4.02 -2.75
C MET A 13 -29.81 3.87 -2.49
N ASP A 14 -30.35 2.66 -2.60
CA ASP A 14 -31.75 2.38 -2.30
C ASP A 14 -32.03 2.52 -0.79
N ALA A 15 -31.08 2.11 0.06
CA ALA A 15 -31.18 2.33 1.50
C ALA A 15 -31.21 3.82 1.87
N LEU A 16 -30.59 4.71 1.09
CA LEU A 16 -30.69 6.17 1.30
C LEU A 16 -32.08 6.70 0.99
N ALA A 17 -32.83 6.08 0.06
CA ALA A 17 -34.21 6.45 -0.23
C ALA A 17 -35.14 6.11 0.95
N GLY A 18 -34.82 5.07 1.71
CA GLY A 18 -35.53 4.70 2.93
C GLY A 18 -35.28 5.61 4.14
N VAL A 19 -34.36 6.59 4.04
CA VAL A 19 -34.04 7.52 5.13
C VAL A 19 -34.63 8.89 4.82
N SER A 20 -35.78 9.19 5.43
CA SER A 20 -36.41 10.49 5.34
C SER A 20 -35.56 11.58 6.02
N LEU A 21 -35.53 12.74 5.39
CA LEU A 21 -34.96 13.95 5.98
C LEU A 21 -35.83 14.42 7.14
N HIS A 22 -35.23 15.10 8.11
CA HIS A 22 -35.94 15.73 9.19
C HIS A 22 -36.85 16.84 8.62
N PRO A 23 -38.07 17.08 9.14
CA PRO A 23 -38.99 18.09 8.59
C PRO A 23 -38.37 19.47 8.38
N ALA A 24 -37.49 19.91 9.29
CA ALA A 24 -36.76 21.18 9.17
C ALA A 24 -35.70 21.24 8.05
N LEU A 25 -35.41 20.10 7.41
CA LEU A 25 -34.48 19.95 6.29
C LEU A 25 -35.18 19.62 4.97
N GLN A 26 -36.50 19.39 5.01
CA GLN A 26 -37.28 19.06 3.82
C GLN A 26 -37.59 20.34 3.03
N ASP A 27 -37.55 20.21 1.71
CA ASP A 27 -37.93 21.27 0.77
C ASP A 27 -38.54 20.61 -0.48
N SER A 28 -39.12 21.39 -1.41
CA SER A 28 -39.70 20.85 -2.64
C SER A 28 -38.64 20.06 -3.43
N GLY A 29 -38.80 18.73 -3.49
CA GLY A 29 -37.85 17.82 -4.14
C GLY A 29 -36.68 17.35 -3.27
N ARG A 30 -36.73 17.56 -1.93
CA ARG A 30 -35.76 17.05 -0.96
C ARG A 30 -36.50 16.44 0.23
N GLU A 31 -36.80 15.15 0.15
CA GLU A 31 -37.58 14.44 1.17
C GLU A 31 -36.77 13.33 1.85
N CYS A 32 -35.79 12.75 1.14
CA CYS A 32 -34.94 11.68 1.63
C CYS A 32 -33.46 11.97 1.39
N LEU A 33 -32.58 11.21 2.03
CA LEU A 33 -31.13 11.33 1.82
C LEU A 33 -30.73 11.10 0.36
N ALA A 34 -31.47 10.26 -0.38
CA ALA A 34 -31.16 10.00 -1.79
C ALA A 34 -31.31 11.25 -2.67
N ASP A 35 -32.18 12.20 -2.32
CA ASP A 35 -32.42 13.42 -3.10
C ASP A 35 -31.26 14.41 -3.02
N VAL A 36 -30.48 14.35 -1.93
CA VAL A 36 -29.32 15.23 -1.69
C VAL A 36 -28.04 14.62 -2.27
N VAL A 37 -28.06 13.33 -2.56
CA VAL A 37 -26.90 12.56 -2.99
C VAL A 37 -26.89 12.47 -4.53
N PRO A 38 -25.80 12.87 -5.21
CA PRO A 38 -25.76 12.92 -6.67
C PRO A 38 -25.67 11.52 -7.30
N ARG A 39 -26.83 10.85 -7.41
CA ARG A 39 -26.96 9.45 -7.88
C ARG A 39 -26.27 9.20 -9.20
N GLU A 40 -26.51 10.05 -10.20
CA GLU A 40 -25.90 9.87 -11.53
C GLU A 40 -24.37 9.95 -11.48
N ARG A 41 -23.81 10.85 -10.66
CA ARG A 41 -22.36 10.99 -10.52
C ARG A 41 -21.76 9.74 -9.88
N ILE A 42 -22.44 9.18 -8.88
CA ILE A 42 -22.01 7.95 -8.19
C ILE A 42 -22.10 6.75 -9.13
N LEU A 43 -23.17 6.62 -9.92
CA LEU A 43 -23.31 5.54 -10.90
C LEU A 43 -22.24 5.62 -12.00
N ARG A 44 -22.00 6.82 -12.55
CA ARG A 44 -20.92 7.04 -13.53
C ARG A 44 -19.54 6.71 -12.95
N PHE A 45 -19.27 7.15 -11.72
CA PHE A 45 -18.03 6.82 -11.02
C PHE A 45 -17.88 5.31 -10.79
N THR A 46 -18.94 4.65 -10.34
CA THR A 46 -18.98 3.20 -10.11
C THR A 46 -18.69 2.40 -11.39
N ALA A 47 -19.32 2.80 -12.50
CA ALA A 47 -19.08 2.19 -13.82
C ALA A 47 -17.63 2.41 -14.29
N SER A 48 -17.07 3.61 -14.09
CA SER A 48 -15.66 3.90 -14.41
C SER A 48 -14.72 3.01 -13.61
N VAL A 49 -14.94 2.90 -12.30
CA VAL A 49 -14.14 2.08 -11.39
C VAL A 49 -14.23 0.58 -11.76
N GLN A 50 -15.41 0.09 -12.15
CA GLN A 50 -15.57 -1.28 -12.66
C GLN A 50 -14.79 -1.52 -13.95
N ALA A 51 -14.86 -0.59 -14.91
CA ALA A 51 -14.13 -0.69 -16.17
C ALA A 51 -12.61 -0.66 -15.96
N GLU A 52 -12.12 0.23 -15.10
CA GLU A 52 -10.71 0.30 -14.73
C GLU A 52 -10.23 -0.97 -14.04
N ARG A 53 -11.02 -1.53 -13.11
CA ARG A 53 -10.70 -2.82 -12.48
C ARG A 53 -10.61 -3.95 -13.48
N ALA A 54 -11.53 -4.02 -14.44
CA ALA A 54 -11.49 -5.04 -15.49
C ALA A 54 -10.20 -4.95 -16.31
N ARG A 55 -9.79 -3.72 -16.68
CA ARG A 55 -8.51 -3.47 -17.39
C ARG A 55 -7.31 -3.83 -16.52
N LEU A 56 -7.33 -3.49 -15.24
CA LEU A 56 -6.27 -3.82 -14.28
C LEU A 56 -6.13 -5.34 -14.12
N ALA A 57 -7.24 -6.07 -14.01
CA ALA A 57 -7.24 -7.53 -13.93
C ALA A 57 -6.64 -8.17 -15.19
N GLN A 58 -7.00 -7.68 -16.39
CA GLN A 58 -6.39 -8.15 -17.64
C GLN A 58 -4.88 -7.90 -17.69
N ARG A 59 -4.44 -6.72 -17.23
CA ARG A 59 -3.00 -6.38 -17.17
C ARG A 59 -2.24 -7.22 -16.15
N LEU A 60 -2.83 -7.49 -14.99
CA LEU A 60 -2.26 -8.39 -13.98
C LEU A 60 -2.11 -9.82 -14.51
N GLU A 61 -3.11 -10.33 -15.22
CA GLU A 61 -3.03 -11.67 -15.82
C GLU A 61 -1.95 -11.72 -16.90
N LYS A 62 -1.86 -10.68 -17.73
CA LYS A 62 -0.77 -10.56 -18.71
C LYS A 62 0.61 -10.51 -18.04
N LEU A 63 0.76 -9.74 -16.95
CA LEU A 63 2.02 -9.66 -16.22
C LEU A 63 2.39 -11.02 -15.62
N LYS A 64 1.41 -11.74 -15.06
CA LYS A 64 1.61 -13.09 -14.52
C LYS A 64 2.09 -14.06 -15.60
N GLN A 65 1.51 -14.01 -16.80
CA GLN A 65 1.99 -14.80 -17.94
C GLN A 65 3.43 -14.46 -18.31
N GLN A 66 3.78 -13.17 -18.31
CA GLN A 66 5.14 -12.71 -18.60
C GLN A 66 6.14 -13.12 -17.51
N ASP A 67 5.75 -13.09 -16.24
CA ASP A 67 6.57 -13.56 -15.12
C ASP A 67 6.86 -15.06 -15.22
N VAL A 68 5.82 -15.88 -15.44
CA VAL A 68 5.98 -17.33 -15.66
C VAL A 68 6.90 -17.60 -16.86
N GLN A 69 6.71 -16.88 -17.97
CA GLN A 69 7.58 -17.01 -19.14
C GLN A 69 9.04 -16.64 -18.81
N ALA A 70 9.26 -15.54 -18.08
CA ALA A 70 10.60 -15.12 -17.68
C ALA A 70 11.28 -16.14 -16.75
N GLN A 71 10.53 -16.73 -15.81
CA GLN A 71 11.00 -17.79 -14.93
C GLN A 71 11.39 -19.05 -15.71
N THR A 72 10.52 -19.52 -16.60
CA THR A 72 10.81 -20.70 -17.44
C THR A 72 12.05 -20.47 -18.31
N LEU A 73 12.19 -19.30 -18.93
CA LEU A 73 13.38 -18.96 -19.70
C LEU A 73 14.64 -18.92 -18.83
N SER A 74 14.52 -18.37 -17.61
CA SER A 74 15.63 -18.32 -16.65
C SER A 74 16.10 -19.72 -16.24
N GLU A 75 15.17 -20.65 -15.99
CA GLU A 75 15.49 -22.04 -15.68
C GLU A 75 16.17 -22.75 -16.85
N GLN A 76 15.62 -22.61 -18.06
CA GLN A 76 16.23 -23.16 -19.27
C GLN A 76 17.64 -22.60 -19.48
N VAL A 77 17.83 -21.29 -19.23
CA VAL A 77 19.14 -20.65 -19.36
C VAL A 77 20.12 -21.04 -18.23
N ALA A 78 19.62 -21.39 -17.04
CA ALA A 78 20.46 -21.96 -16.00
C ALA A 78 20.90 -23.38 -16.35
N ASP A 79 20.00 -24.22 -16.86
CA ASP A 79 20.29 -25.63 -17.12
C ASP A 79 21.26 -25.84 -18.29
N SER A 80 21.06 -25.15 -19.42
CA SER A 80 22.07 -25.26 -20.50
C SER A 80 23.40 -24.56 -20.17
N LEU A 81 23.45 -23.63 -19.18
CA LEU A 81 24.72 -23.10 -18.66
C LEU A 81 25.46 -24.19 -17.89
N ARG A 82 24.76 -24.92 -17.03
CA ARG A 82 25.31 -26.06 -16.30
C ARG A 82 25.85 -27.13 -17.26
N LEU A 83 25.07 -27.50 -18.28
CA LEU A 83 25.51 -28.46 -19.29
C LEU A 83 26.74 -27.97 -20.08
N ALA A 84 26.78 -26.69 -20.45
CA ALA A 84 27.93 -26.13 -21.17
C ALA A 84 29.21 -26.09 -20.31
N LEU A 85 29.08 -25.84 -19.01
CA LEU A 85 30.20 -25.86 -18.06
C LEU A 85 30.71 -27.28 -17.77
N GLN A 86 29.88 -28.31 -17.97
CA GLN A 86 30.24 -29.72 -17.83
C GLN A 86 30.89 -30.31 -19.10
N GLY A 87 31.06 -29.52 -20.18
CA GLY A 87 31.66 -30.00 -21.41
C GLY A 87 33.16 -30.28 -21.26
N ASP A 88 33.58 -31.53 -21.47
CA ASP A 88 34.97 -31.97 -21.30
C ASP A 88 35.87 -31.79 -22.53
N GLY A 89 35.38 -31.16 -23.62
CA GLY A 89 36.11 -31.13 -24.90
C GLY A 89 37.51 -30.50 -24.83
N VAL A 90 37.63 -29.37 -24.15
CA VAL A 90 38.91 -28.67 -23.94
C VAL A 90 39.84 -29.42 -22.96
N PRO A 91 39.39 -29.79 -21.74
CA PRO A 91 40.25 -30.54 -20.82
C PRO A 91 40.65 -31.92 -21.36
N ALA A 92 39.78 -32.62 -22.10
CA ALA A 92 40.13 -33.90 -22.72
C ALA A 92 41.20 -33.75 -23.80
N ALA A 93 41.09 -32.74 -24.67
CA ALA A 93 42.09 -32.46 -25.69
C ALA A 93 43.44 -32.03 -25.08
N ALA A 94 43.41 -31.24 -24.00
CA ALA A 94 44.62 -30.85 -23.26
C ALA A 94 45.32 -32.08 -22.64
N SER A 95 44.58 -32.95 -21.95
CA SER A 95 45.13 -34.18 -21.37
C SER A 95 45.73 -35.12 -22.43
N ALA A 96 45.12 -35.24 -23.61
CA ALA A 96 45.65 -36.06 -24.69
C ALA A 96 47.00 -35.53 -25.21
N ILE A 97 47.17 -34.20 -25.29
CA ILE A 97 48.45 -33.57 -25.64
C ILE A 97 49.51 -33.85 -24.58
N GLU A 98 49.16 -33.70 -23.30
CA GLU A 98 50.06 -33.99 -22.18
C GLU A 98 50.51 -35.46 -22.17
N GLU A 99 49.61 -36.40 -22.45
CA GLU A 99 49.93 -37.83 -22.54
C GLU A 99 50.88 -38.16 -23.69
N GLU A 100 50.66 -37.60 -24.89
CA GLU A 100 51.54 -37.80 -26.04
C GLU A 100 52.93 -37.18 -25.82
N LEU A 101 53.00 -35.98 -25.21
CA LEU A 101 54.27 -35.36 -24.82
C LEU A 101 55.01 -36.21 -23.79
N ARG A 102 54.31 -36.68 -22.75
CA ARG A 102 54.87 -37.55 -21.72
C ARG A 102 55.42 -38.85 -22.32
N ARG A 103 54.69 -39.46 -23.27
CA ARG A 103 55.15 -40.66 -23.97
C ARG A 103 56.44 -40.40 -24.76
N ALA A 104 56.49 -39.29 -25.50
CA ALA A 104 57.69 -38.90 -26.24
C ALA A 104 58.90 -38.69 -25.32
N GLU A 105 58.70 -38.02 -24.18
CA GLU A 105 59.76 -37.69 -23.22
C GLU A 105 60.26 -38.88 -22.41
N LEU A 106 59.38 -39.77 -21.95
CA LEU A 106 59.73 -40.86 -21.03
C LEU A 106 60.07 -42.16 -21.73
N GLU A 107 59.56 -42.39 -22.94
CA GLU A 107 59.72 -43.67 -23.63
C GLU A 107 60.61 -43.51 -24.87
N MET A 108 60.25 -42.58 -25.77
CA MET A 108 60.85 -42.52 -27.11
C MET A 108 62.22 -41.85 -27.12
N LEU A 109 62.37 -40.70 -26.46
CA LEU A 109 63.65 -39.98 -26.39
C LEU A 109 64.73 -40.75 -25.62
N PRO A 110 64.46 -41.38 -24.47
CA PRO A 110 65.44 -42.22 -23.77
C PRO A 110 65.81 -43.46 -24.57
N ALA A 111 64.83 -44.11 -25.23
CA ALA A 111 65.08 -45.25 -26.11
C ALA A 111 66.03 -44.85 -27.25
N LEU A 112 65.79 -43.71 -27.91
CA LEU A 112 66.69 -43.20 -28.96
C LEU A 112 68.11 -42.91 -28.45
N ARG A 113 68.23 -42.32 -27.25
CA ARG A 113 69.54 -42.03 -26.63
C ARG A 113 70.32 -43.30 -26.29
N SER A 114 69.64 -44.40 -25.97
CA SER A 114 70.26 -45.69 -25.65
C SER A 114 70.79 -46.46 -26.87
N GLN A 115 70.39 -46.05 -28.09
CA GLN A 115 70.76 -46.71 -29.36
C GLN A 115 71.90 -45.99 -30.08
N VAL A 116 72.66 -45.13 -29.38
CA VAL A 116 73.80 -44.42 -29.97
C VAL A 116 75.01 -45.36 -30.02
N PRO A 117 75.55 -45.69 -31.21
CA PRO A 117 76.64 -46.66 -31.33
C PRO A 117 77.90 -46.20 -30.59
N HIS A 118 78.57 -47.13 -29.94
CA HIS A 118 79.87 -46.89 -29.32
C HIS A 118 81.02 -47.17 -30.30
N GLU A 119 82.12 -46.43 -30.12
CA GLU A 119 83.30 -46.58 -30.96
C GLU A 119 83.88 -48.00 -30.84
N GLY A 120 83.97 -48.72 -31.96
CA GLY A 120 84.47 -50.11 -32.03
C GLY A 120 83.41 -51.22 -32.07
N ALA A 121 82.12 -50.89 -32.23
CA ALA A 121 81.05 -51.88 -32.40
C ALA A 121 81.14 -52.68 -33.71
N GLU A 122 80.70 -53.94 -33.68
CA GLU A 122 80.68 -54.83 -34.84
C GLU A 122 79.71 -54.30 -35.94
N PRO A 123 80.09 -54.32 -37.24
CA PRO A 123 79.28 -53.73 -38.32
C PRO A 123 77.85 -54.26 -38.42
N SER A 124 77.62 -55.52 -38.07
CA SER A 124 76.28 -56.12 -38.05
C SER A 124 75.41 -55.63 -36.89
N ALA A 125 76.01 -55.30 -35.74
CA ALA A 125 75.31 -54.72 -34.60
C ALA A 125 74.89 -53.26 -34.88
N ILE A 126 75.77 -52.49 -35.53
CA ILE A 126 75.49 -51.12 -35.96
C ILE A 126 74.27 -51.06 -36.90
N LEU A 127 74.18 -51.98 -37.86
CA LEU A 127 73.04 -52.05 -38.80
C LEU A 127 71.70 -52.36 -38.12
N GLU A 128 71.70 -53.19 -37.07
CA GLU A 128 70.48 -53.49 -36.31
C GLU A 128 70.09 -52.32 -35.37
N GLU A 129 71.07 -51.67 -34.73
CA GLU A 129 70.87 -50.45 -33.93
C GLU A 129 70.35 -49.27 -34.78
N GLU A 130 70.83 -49.14 -36.02
CA GLU A 130 70.37 -48.13 -36.98
C GLU A 130 68.92 -48.37 -37.39
N LYS A 131 68.53 -49.63 -37.67
CA LYS A 131 67.12 -49.99 -37.95
C LYS A 131 66.21 -49.68 -36.76
N LEU A 132 66.64 -49.99 -35.54
CA LEU A 132 65.88 -49.70 -34.31
C LEU A 132 65.74 -48.18 -34.10
N SER A 133 66.81 -47.43 -34.29
CA SER A 133 66.81 -45.96 -34.21
C SER A 133 65.90 -45.32 -35.27
N ALA A 134 65.92 -45.83 -36.50
CA ALA A 134 65.02 -45.39 -37.56
C ALA A 134 63.54 -45.62 -37.20
N GLY A 135 63.21 -46.78 -36.62
CA GLY A 135 61.85 -47.07 -36.13
C GLY A 135 61.39 -46.13 -35.01
N ILE A 136 62.28 -45.76 -34.08
CA ILE A 136 61.99 -44.80 -33.01
C ILE A 136 61.79 -43.39 -33.59
N LEU A 137 62.62 -42.97 -34.55
CA LEU A 137 62.48 -41.68 -35.25
C LEU A 137 61.18 -41.59 -36.05
N GLU A 138 60.76 -42.67 -36.72
CA GLU A 138 59.45 -42.76 -37.37
C GLU A 138 58.29 -42.68 -36.37
N GLY A 139 58.47 -43.27 -35.19
CA GLY A 139 57.58 -43.11 -34.06
C GLY A 139 57.46 -41.65 -33.62
N LEU A 140 58.59 -40.96 -33.41
CA LEU A 140 58.62 -39.56 -33.01
C LEU A 140 57.97 -38.67 -34.08
N ALA A 141 58.26 -38.93 -35.36
CA ALA A 141 57.63 -38.22 -36.47
C ALA A 141 56.10 -38.43 -36.51
N ARG A 142 55.62 -39.63 -36.17
CA ARG A 142 54.17 -39.89 -35.99
C ARG A 142 53.61 -39.15 -34.79
N ALA A 143 54.30 -39.13 -33.66
CA ALA A 143 53.88 -38.39 -32.46
C ALA A 143 53.80 -36.88 -32.74
N CYS A 144 54.78 -36.29 -33.43
CA CYS A 144 54.73 -34.87 -33.83
C CYS A 144 53.54 -34.55 -34.75
N ARG A 145 53.22 -35.43 -35.70
CA ARG A 145 52.01 -35.28 -36.53
C ARG A 145 50.74 -35.40 -35.70
N GLY A 146 50.68 -36.37 -34.78
CA GLY A 146 49.56 -36.55 -33.84
C GLY A 146 49.34 -35.33 -32.96
N LEU A 147 50.41 -34.78 -32.36
CA LEU A 147 50.36 -33.55 -31.56
C LEU A 147 49.87 -32.35 -32.37
N THR A 148 50.26 -32.24 -33.65
CA THR A 148 49.77 -31.18 -34.53
C THR A 148 48.26 -31.30 -34.76
N CYS A 149 47.74 -32.52 -34.93
CA CYS A 149 46.30 -32.76 -35.00
C CYS A 149 45.59 -32.42 -33.68
N LEU A 150 46.10 -32.91 -32.55
CA LEU A 150 45.54 -32.64 -31.22
C LEU A 150 45.52 -31.14 -30.88
N LEU A 151 46.56 -30.40 -31.27
CA LEU A 151 46.60 -28.93 -31.11
C LEU A 151 45.52 -28.24 -31.96
N SER A 152 45.28 -28.72 -33.18
CA SER A 152 44.19 -28.22 -34.01
C SER A 152 42.82 -28.50 -33.37
N ASP A 153 42.64 -29.70 -32.82
CA ASP A 153 41.41 -30.12 -32.14
C ASP A 153 41.17 -29.30 -30.86
N LEU A 154 42.21 -29.07 -30.05
CA LEU A 154 42.16 -28.21 -28.87
C LEU A 154 41.75 -26.78 -29.25
N LYS A 155 42.35 -26.23 -30.32
CA LYS A 155 42.01 -24.90 -30.81
C LYS A 155 40.54 -24.82 -31.24
N ALA A 156 40.05 -25.81 -31.99
CA ALA A 156 38.66 -25.87 -32.43
C ALA A 156 37.70 -26.00 -31.24
N ALA A 157 38.02 -26.85 -30.26
CA ALA A 157 37.23 -27.02 -29.04
C ALA A 157 37.17 -25.73 -28.22
N TRP A 158 38.29 -25.01 -28.10
CA TRP A 158 38.35 -23.72 -27.41
C TRP A 158 37.53 -22.64 -28.11
N GLU A 159 37.64 -22.53 -29.44
CA GLU A 159 36.84 -21.60 -30.23
C GLU A 159 35.34 -21.88 -30.09
N GLN A 160 34.94 -23.15 -30.14
CA GLN A 160 33.55 -23.55 -29.89
C GLN A 160 33.07 -23.19 -28.48
N GLN A 161 33.89 -23.43 -27.46
CA GLN A 161 33.56 -23.08 -26.08
C GLN A 161 33.38 -21.56 -25.91
N CYS A 162 34.28 -20.75 -26.51
CA CYS A 162 34.19 -19.30 -26.48
C CYS A 162 32.91 -18.79 -27.16
N LEU A 163 32.55 -19.33 -28.33
CA LEU A 163 31.34 -18.95 -29.05
C LEU A 163 30.07 -19.31 -28.25
N SER A 164 30.03 -20.52 -27.69
CA SER A 164 28.94 -20.98 -26.82
C SER A 164 28.78 -20.08 -25.58
N PHE A 165 29.88 -19.74 -24.92
CA PHE A 165 29.88 -18.84 -23.77
C PHE A 165 29.33 -17.45 -24.11
N LEU A 166 29.78 -16.84 -25.21
CA LEU A 166 29.29 -15.53 -25.65
C LEU A 166 27.81 -15.55 -26.02
N GLN A 167 27.35 -16.60 -26.71
CA GLN A 167 25.92 -16.79 -26.97
C GLN A 167 25.14 -16.83 -25.65
N ARG A 168 25.67 -17.53 -24.65
CA ARG A 168 24.98 -17.69 -23.38
C ARG A 168 24.93 -16.42 -22.55
N LEU A 169 25.98 -15.61 -22.56
CA LEU A 169 25.96 -14.27 -21.97
C LEU A 169 24.89 -13.37 -22.59
N ARG A 170 24.67 -13.49 -23.91
CA ARG A 170 23.61 -12.74 -24.61
C ARG A 170 22.23 -13.20 -24.16
N GLU A 171 22.01 -14.50 -24.01
CA GLU A 171 20.76 -15.06 -23.50
C GLU A 171 20.47 -14.62 -22.06
N VAL A 172 21.48 -14.64 -21.18
CA VAL A 172 21.36 -14.12 -19.81
C VAL A 172 21.01 -12.64 -19.81
N SER A 173 21.69 -11.82 -20.62
CA SER A 173 21.41 -10.38 -20.72
C SER A 173 19.98 -10.10 -21.20
N TYR A 174 19.49 -10.88 -22.16
CA TYR A 174 18.11 -10.79 -22.65
C TYR A 174 17.10 -11.12 -21.54
N ILE A 175 17.29 -12.22 -20.81
CA ILE A 175 16.38 -12.62 -19.73
C ILE A 175 16.41 -11.61 -18.59
N GLN A 176 17.59 -11.13 -18.19
CA GLN A 176 17.70 -10.07 -17.19
C GLN A 176 16.92 -8.81 -17.59
N SER A 177 16.93 -8.47 -18.88
CA SER A 177 16.15 -7.35 -19.40
C SER A 177 14.65 -7.60 -19.31
N GLN A 178 14.19 -8.84 -19.56
CA GLN A 178 12.80 -9.25 -19.40
C GLN A 178 12.35 -9.22 -17.93
N VAL A 179 13.17 -9.75 -17.01
CA VAL A 179 12.90 -9.72 -15.56
C VAL A 179 12.75 -8.28 -15.09
N ARG A 180 13.68 -7.39 -15.45
CA ARG A 180 13.57 -5.95 -15.12
C ARG A 180 12.36 -5.27 -15.74
N HIS A 181 11.87 -5.74 -16.88
CA HIS A 181 10.64 -5.24 -17.48
C HIS A 181 9.42 -5.68 -16.65
N VAL A 182 9.35 -6.97 -16.26
CA VAL A 182 8.28 -7.49 -15.38
C VAL A 182 8.27 -6.77 -14.04
N GLU A 183 9.42 -6.57 -13.39
CA GLU A 183 9.54 -5.84 -12.13
C GLU A 183 9.01 -4.40 -12.22
N ARG A 184 9.39 -3.68 -13.28
CA ARG A 184 8.89 -2.31 -13.51
C ARG A 184 7.39 -2.27 -13.72
N GLN A 185 6.83 -3.23 -14.47
CA GLN A 185 5.40 -3.32 -14.67
C GLN A 185 4.65 -3.71 -13.38
N ALA A 186 5.22 -4.59 -12.55
CA ALA A 186 4.66 -4.95 -11.27
C ALA A 186 4.52 -3.73 -10.35
N ALA A 187 5.57 -2.90 -10.26
CA ALA A 187 5.55 -1.68 -9.45
C ALA A 187 4.43 -0.70 -9.90
N LEU A 188 4.29 -0.49 -11.21
CA LEU A 188 3.22 0.38 -11.75
C LEU A 188 1.82 -0.18 -11.45
N LEU A 189 1.63 -1.49 -11.58
CA LEU A 189 0.34 -2.12 -11.28
C LEU A 189 0.02 -2.09 -9.78
N GLU A 190 1.04 -2.14 -8.91
CA GLU A 190 0.86 -2.01 -7.47
C GLU A 190 0.29 -0.63 -7.10
N GLU A 191 0.82 0.44 -7.69
CA GLU A 191 0.28 1.79 -7.53
C GLU A 191 -1.19 1.86 -7.99
N GLU A 192 -1.51 1.29 -9.15
CA GLU A 192 -2.89 1.23 -9.66
C GLU A 192 -3.83 0.44 -8.73
N VAL A 193 -3.37 -0.68 -8.15
CA VAL A 193 -4.13 -1.45 -7.16
C VAL A 193 -4.39 -0.61 -5.89
N ASN A 194 -3.40 0.19 -5.46
CA ASN A 194 -3.56 1.07 -4.31
C ASN A 194 -4.56 2.21 -4.59
N VAL A 195 -4.55 2.78 -5.80
CA VAL A 195 -5.58 3.75 -6.23
C VAL A 195 -6.97 3.11 -6.21
N GLN A 196 -7.13 1.89 -6.73
CA GLN A 196 -8.41 1.16 -6.67
C GLN A 196 -8.87 0.93 -5.21
N ARG A 197 -7.96 0.67 -4.28
CA ARG A 197 -8.30 0.57 -2.85
C ARG A 197 -8.95 1.87 -2.34
N SER A 198 -8.38 3.03 -2.69
CA SER A 198 -8.94 4.33 -2.32
C SER A 198 -10.35 4.55 -2.87
N TYR A 199 -10.62 4.15 -4.12
CA TYR A 199 -11.97 4.23 -4.70
C TYR A 199 -12.98 3.35 -3.95
N SER A 200 -12.55 2.17 -3.51
CA SER A 200 -13.39 1.30 -2.68
C SER A 200 -13.78 1.93 -1.35
N GLU A 201 -12.84 2.61 -0.72
CA GLU A 201 -13.07 3.30 0.54
C GLU A 201 -14.04 4.46 0.36
N GLN A 202 -13.92 5.22 -0.74
CA GLN A 202 -14.87 6.27 -1.09
C GLN A 202 -16.29 5.72 -1.26
N LEU A 203 -16.46 4.61 -1.98
CA LEU A 203 -17.77 3.96 -2.14
C LEU A 203 -18.33 3.42 -0.83
N SER A 204 -17.46 3.05 0.13
CA SER A 204 -17.89 2.57 1.45
C SER A 204 -18.61 3.63 2.28
N HIS A 205 -18.43 4.93 1.98
CA HIS A 205 -19.13 6.01 2.69
C HIS A 205 -20.63 6.00 2.42
N LEU A 206 -21.09 5.49 1.28
CA LEU A 206 -22.52 5.37 0.97
C LEU A 206 -23.24 4.52 2.02
N GLN A 207 -22.62 3.42 2.45
CA GLN A 207 -23.16 2.54 3.50
C GLN A 207 -23.20 3.23 4.87
N LYS A 208 -22.27 4.15 5.13
CA LYS A 208 -22.13 4.84 6.42
C LYS A 208 -22.98 6.11 6.51
N MET A 209 -23.43 6.65 5.38
CA MET A 209 -24.20 7.91 5.31
C MET A 209 -25.46 7.91 6.19
N PRO A 210 -26.32 6.87 6.20
CA PRO A 210 -27.49 6.84 7.07
C PRO A 210 -27.16 7.05 8.56
N GLN A 211 -26.08 6.40 9.03
CA GLN A 211 -25.64 6.53 10.42
C GLN A 211 -25.01 7.91 10.67
N ALA A 212 -24.19 8.40 9.74
CA ALA A 212 -23.57 9.71 9.83
C ALA A 212 -24.64 10.82 9.89
N TYR A 213 -25.70 10.70 9.09
CA TYR A 213 -26.84 11.62 9.09
C TYR A 213 -27.54 11.66 10.45
N ARG A 214 -27.89 10.49 11.02
CA ARG A 214 -28.50 10.43 12.37
C ARG A 214 -27.62 11.09 13.44
N ARG A 215 -26.30 10.86 13.38
CA ARG A 215 -25.34 11.50 14.31
C ARG A 215 -25.28 13.02 14.10
N ALA A 216 -25.33 13.49 12.86
CA ALA A 216 -25.37 14.91 12.55
C ALA A 216 -26.63 15.58 13.14
N LEU A 217 -27.80 14.94 13.02
CA LEU A 217 -29.04 15.44 13.63
C LEU A 217 -28.93 15.57 15.15
N CYS A 218 -28.40 14.55 15.84
CA CYS A 218 -28.18 14.63 17.29
C CYS A 218 -27.23 15.78 17.67
N GLU A 219 -26.21 16.04 16.86
CA GLU A 219 -25.25 17.13 17.10
C GLU A 219 -25.88 18.50 16.87
N ILE A 220 -26.74 18.66 15.86
CA ILE A 220 -27.52 19.88 15.63
C ILE A 220 -28.42 20.17 16.85
N ALA A 221 -29.15 19.16 17.32
CA ALA A 221 -30.01 19.28 18.50
C ALA A 221 -29.23 19.68 19.76
N ARG A 222 -28.05 19.07 19.95
CA ARG A 222 -27.15 19.41 21.05
C ARG A 222 -26.70 20.87 20.99
N ARG A 223 -26.32 21.37 19.82
CA ARG A 223 -25.86 22.75 19.63
C ARG A 223 -26.99 23.76 19.85
N GLN A 224 -28.22 23.43 19.45
CA GLN A 224 -29.39 24.27 19.72
C GLN A 224 -29.72 24.35 21.20
N GLN A 225 -29.73 23.21 21.89
CA GLN A 225 -29.94 23.20 23.35
C GLN A 225 -28.86 24.00 24.07
N PHE A 226 -27.61 23.87 23.63
CA PHE A 226 -26.50 24.68 24.15
C PHE A 226 -26.73 26.17 23.91
N ARG A 227 -27.09 26.58 22.70
CA ARG A 227 -27.41 27.98 22.36
C ARG A 227 -28.52 28.53 23.25
N ALA A 228 -29.62 27.80 23.40
CA ALA A 228 -30.74 28.20 24.25
C ALA A 228 -30.31 28.37 25.72
N SER A 229 -29.56 27.40 26.25
CA SER A 229 -29.04 27.44 27.62
C SER A 229 -28.04 28.58 27.83
N TYR A 230 -27.20 28.84 26.83
CA TYR A 230 -26.22 29.93 26.84
C TYR A 230 -26.92 31.30 26.85
N ALA A 231 -27.89 31.49 25.97
CA ALA A 231 -28.70 32.71 25.90
C ALA A 231 -29.48 32.96 27.20
N ALA A 232 -30.08 31.91 27.78
CA ALA A 232 -30.81 32.01 29.06
C ALA A 232 -29.88 32.47 30.21
N LYS A 233 -28.66 31.93 30.29
CA LYS A 233 -27.67 32.36 31.29
C LYS A 233 -27.23 33.81 31.09
N ALA A 234 -27.03 34.23 29.86
CA ALA A 234 -26.66 35.61 29.56
C ALA A 234 -27.80 36.59 29.85
N GLU A 235 -29.06 36.20 29.59
CA GLU A 235 -30.23 37.00 29.99
C GLU A 235 -30.37 37.07 31.51
N GLN A 236 -30.13 35.97 32.23
CA GLN A 236 -30.08 35.96 33.69
C GLN A 236 -29.03 36.94 34.23
N ALA A 237 -27.83 36.95 33.65
CA ALA A 237 -26.77 37.88 34.00
C ALA A 237 -27.16 39.33 33.68
N ARG A 238 -27.77 39.58 32.51
CA ARG A 238 -28.27 40.90 32.10
C ARG A 238 -29.30 41.43 33.09
N SER A 239 -30.28 40.61 33.47
CA SER A 239 -31.31 40.94 34.46
C SER A 239 -30.72 41.22 35.84
N ALA A 240 -29.75 40.41 36.29
CA ALA A 240 -29.09 40.61 37.58
C ALA A 240 -28.30 41.94 37.62
N LEU A 241 -27.54 42.25 36.58
CA LEU A 241 -26.78 43.50 36.48
C LEU A 241 -27.70 44.71 36.34
N ALA A 242 -28.78 44.60 35.56
CA ALA A 242 -29.78 45.67 35.43
C ALA A 242 -30.41 46.01 36.80
N LYS A 243 -30.76 44.99 37.59
CA LYS A 243 -31.26 45.18 38.96
C LYS A 243 -30.25 45.89 39.86
N MET A 244 -28.98 45.50 39.81
CA MET A 244 -27.92 46.17 40.57
C MET A 244 -27.77 47.65 40.19
N VAL A 245 -27.81 47.97 38.89
CA VAL A 245 -27.75 49.36 38.39
C VAL A 245 -28.98 50.17 38.83
N GLU A 246 -30.17 49.57 38.81
CA GLU A 246 -31.40 50.24 39.25
C GLU A 246 -31.42 50.51 40.76
N GLU A 247 -30.98 49.54 41.58
CA GLU A 247 -30.84 49.70 43.02
C GLU A 247 -29.83 50.81 43.35
N GLU A 248 -28.67 50.83 42.69
CA GLU A 248 -27.65 51.86 42.87
C GLU A 248 -28.15 53.24 42.44
N ASN A 249 -28.78 53.34 41.27
CA ASN A 249 -29.35 54.62 40.80
C ASN A 249 -30.47 55.11 41.71
N SER A 250 -31.24 54.22 42.32
CA SER A 250 -32.25 54.58 43.32
C SER A 250 -31.60 55.16 44.58
N ARG A 251 -30.52 54.55 45.07
CA ARG A 251 -29.74 55.09 46.21
C ARG A 251 -29.10 56.44 45.87
N ARG A 252 -28.52 56.59 44.68
CA ARG A 252 -27.94 57.87 44.20
C ARG A 252 -28.98 58.97 44.12
N ARG A 253 -30.17 58.68 43.57
CA ARG A 253 -31.30 59.62 43.51
C ARG A 253 -31.75 60.04 44.91
N GLU A 254 -31.94 59.08 45.81
CA GLU A 254 -32.34 59.36 47.19
C GLU A 254 -31.30 60.22 47.92
N PHE A 255 -30.01 59.89 47.76
CA PHE A 255 -28.92 60.65 48.34
C PHE A 255 -28.89 62.11 47.84
N ILE A 256 -28.97 62.32 46.52
CA ILE A 256 -28.98 63.67 45.93
C ILE A 256 -30.20 64.46 46.38
N HIS A 257 -31.37 63.82 46.45
CA HIS A 257 -32.60 64.46 46.91
C HIS A 257 -32.53 64.85 48.40
N ARG A 258 -32.04 63.94 49.25
CA ARG A 258 -32.03 64.15 50.71
C ARG A 258 -30.92 65.07 51.18
N TYR A 259 -29.70 64.84 50.70
CA TYR A 259 -28.47 65.51 51.17
C TYR A 259 -27.82 66.40 50.10
N GLY A 260 -27.89 66.00 48.83
CA GLY A 260 -27.24 66.73 47.73
C GLY A 260 -27.66 68.19 47.60
N ARG A 261 -28.92 68.53 47.93
CA ARG A 261 -29.42 69.92 47.96
C ARG A 261 -28.67 70.87 48.90
N HIS A 262 -27.92 70.35 49.85
CA HIS A 262 -27.14 71.13 50.82
C HIS A 262 -25.66 71.26 50.42
N LEU A 263 -25.23 70.61 49.33
CA LEU A 263 -23.85 70.62 48.85
C LEU A 263 -23.69 71.63 47.70
N PRO A 264 -22.60 72.42 47.65
CA PRO A 264 -22.28 73.25 46.50
C PRO A 264 -22.10 72.39 45.23
N THR A 265 -22.65 72.86 44.12
CA THR A 265 -22.76 72.12 42.85
C THR A 265 -21.43 71.64 42.27
N ASN A 266 -20.31 72.29 42.62
CA ASN A 266 -18.97 72.00 42.11
C ASN A 266 -18.04 71.35 43.14
N LEU A 267 -18.55 70.97 44.31
CA LEU A 267 -17.70 70.35 45.34
C LEU A 267 -17.27 68.93 44.91
N PHE A 268 -18.17 68.18 44.27
CA PHE A 268 -17.93 66.83 43.75
C PHE A 268 -18.72 66.60 42.44
N GLU A 269 -18.13 66.96 41.29
CA GLU A 269 -18.78 66.90 39.97
C GLU A 269 -19.48 65.55 39.63
N PRO A 270 -18.92 64.37 39.93
CA PRO A 270 -19.56 63.10 39.55
C PRO A 270 -20.71 62.68 40.47
N LEU A 271 -20.94 63.37 41.60
CA LEU A 271 -21.82 62.86 42.66
C LEU A 271 -23.28 62.75 42.22
N GLY A 272 -23.71 63.60 41.28
CA GLY A 272 -25.04 63.55 40.65
C GLY A 272 -25.16 62.59 39.47
N SER A 273 -24.06 61.95 39.03
CA SER A 273 -24.08 61.07 37.85
C SER A 273 -24.76 59.73 38.16
N MET A 274 -25.58 59.25 37.23
CA MET A 274 -26.19 57.91 37.33
C MET A 274 -25.22 56.86 36.79
N ALA A 275 -25.25 55.66 37.36
CA ALA A 275 -24.55 54.51 36.82
C ALA A 275 -25.05 54.18 35.41
N PRO A 276 -24.16 53.86 34.46
CA PRO A 276 -24.54 53.50 33.10
C PRO A 276 -25.34 52.19 33.08
N PRO A 277 -26.18 51.97 32.05
CA PRO A 277 -26.93 50.73 31.92
C PRO A 277 -26.00 49.53 31.76
N ALA A 278 -26.39 48.39 32.35
CA ALA A 278 -25.65 47.15 32.19
C ALA A 278 -25.81 46.61 30.76
N VAL A 279 -24.69 46.33 30.09
CA VAL A 279 -24.67 45.74 28.74
C VAL A 279 -24.02 44.36 28.83
N VAL A 280 -24.76 43.35 28.42
CA VAL A 280 -24.26 41.98 28.19
C VAL A 280 -24.50 41.68 26.72
N ASP A 281 -23.43 41.57 25.93
CA ASP A 281 -23.52 41.27 24.51
C ASP A 281 -23.25 39.78 24.26
N ILE A 282 -24.00 39.18 23.34
CA ILE A 282 -23.88 37.78 22.96
C ILE A 282 -23.66 37.74 21.45
N PRO A 283 -22.49 37.26 20.98
CA PRO A 283 -22.29 37.04 19.56
C PRO A 283 -23.35 36.11 18.99
N ASP A 284 -23.84 36.39 17.79
CA ASP A 284 -24.71 35.44 17.10
C ASP A 284 -23.86 34.27 16.59
N PHE A 285 -24.20 33.06 17.01
CA PHE A 285 -23.57 31.82 16.55
C PHE A 285 -24.64 30.77 16.34
N ASP A 286 -24.45 29.90 15.33
CA ASP A 286 -25.37 28.80 15.01
C ASP A 286 -26.75 29.24 14.53
N SER A 287 -26.88 30.46 14.01
CA SER A 287 -28.16 31.01 13.52
C SER A 287 -28.68 30.39 12.23
N VAL A 288 -27.81 29.71 11.49
CA VAL A 288 -28.14 29.03 10.22
C VAL A 288 -28.48 27.55 10.44
N LEU A 289 -28.44 27.05 11.68
CA LEU A 289 -28.77 25.65 11.96
C LEU A 289 -30.29 25.41 11.86
N PRO A 290 -30.73 24.35 11.14
CA PRO A 290 -32.14 24.00 11.03
C PRO A 290 -32.73 23.59 12.37
N ASP A 291 -33.99 23.95 12.65
CA ASP A 291 -34.69 23.66 13.92
C ASP A 291 -34.88 22.14 14.13
N VAL A 292 -34.01 21.54 14.94
CA VAL A 292 -33.96 20.10 15.19
C VAL A 292 -33.82 19.92 16.68
N GLY A 293 -34.95 19.81 17.39
CA GLY A 293 -34.95 19.51 18.82
C GLY A 293 -34.74 18.02 19.13
N PHE A 294 -34.23 17.72 20.33
CA PHE A 294 -34.19 16.34 20.83
C PHE A 294 -35.60 15.70 20.91
N ALA A 295 -36.65 16.51 21.10
CA ALA A 295 -38.03 16.04 21.07
C ALA A 295 -38.41 15.49 19.68
N SER A 296 -38.09 16.24 18.62
CA SER A 296 -38.37 15.87 17.24
C SER A 296 -37.61 14.60 16.80
N LEU A 297 -36.41 14.38 17.31
CA LEU A 297 -35.62 13.17 17.03
C LEU A 297 -36.14 11.92 17.74
N ARG A 298 -36.85 12.08 18.86
CA ARG A 298 -37.41 10.97 19.65
C ARG A 298 -38.74 10.49 19.05
N GLU A 299 -39.50 11.37 18.42
CA GLU A 299 -40.72 11.04 17.67
C GLU A 299 -40.40 10.35 16.32
N ALA A 300 -39.31 10.73 15.65
CA ALA A 300 -38.85 10.08 14.43
C ALA A 300 -38.17 8.70 14.65
N GLY A 301 -37.92 8.34 15.91
CA GLY A 301 -37.11 7.18 16.30
C GLY A 301 -37.88 5.87 16.53
N ASP A 302 -39.20 5.83 16.34
CA ASP A 302 -39.99 4.68 16.79
C ASP A 302 -41.04 4.18 15.77
N PRO A 303 -40.69 3.15 14.98
CA PRO A 303 -41.67 2.24 14.41
C PRO A 303 -41.62 0.83 15.03
N SER A 304 -40.99 0.59 16.20
CA SER A 304 -40.86 -0.78 16.73
C SER A 304 -40.82 -1.00 18.25
N SER A 305 -40.93 0.01 19.12
CA SER A 305 -40.87 -0.19 20.58
C SER A 305 -42.24 -0.38 21.27
N ALA A 306 -43.31 -0.66 20.52
CA ALA A 306 -44.65 -0.91 21.09
C ALA A 306 -44.92 -2.38 21.47
N ALA A 307 -43.90 -3.21 21.64
CA ALA A 307 -44.07 -4.59 22.11
C ALA A 307 -42.99 -4.99 23.12
N SER A 308 -43.17 -4.62 24.39
CA SER A 308 -42.84 -5.43 25.59
C SER A 308 -42.63 -4.54 26.83
N VAL A 309 -43.71 -3.98 27.37
CA VAL A 309 -43.75 -3.71 28.81
C VAL A 309 -45.09 -4.19 29.34
N GLY A 310 -45.15 -5.49 29.62
CA GLY A 310 -46.18 -6.13 30.41
C GLY A 310 -45.50 -6.87 31.56
N ALA A 311 -45.85 -6.45 32.78
CA ALA A 311 -45.62 -7.04 34.11
C ALA A 311 -45.19 -8.52 34.14
N THR A 312 -44.28 -8.94 35.02
CA THR A 312 -44.55 -9.03 36.47
C THR A 312 -43.25 -9.13 37.28
N GLY A 313 -43.23 -8.44 38.43
CA GLY A 313 -42.27 -8.72 39.48
C GLY A 313 -42.72 -9.87 40.38
N SER A 314 -41.77 -10.58 40.98
CA SER A 314 -41.83 -11.03 42.39
C SER A 314 -40.56 -11.79 42.77
N SER A 315 -39.89 -11.27 43.81
CA SER A 315 -39.31 -11.99 44.95
C SER A 315 -38.29 -13.13 44.75
N GLY A 316 -37.12 -12.97 45.37
CA GLY A 316 -36.24 -14.08 45.72
C GLY A 316 -34.88 -13.62 46.22
N ALA A 317 -34.76 -13.33 47.51
CA ALA A 317 -33.49 -13.17 48.21
C ALA A 317 -32.78 -14.53 48.33
N SER A 318 -31.45 -14.58 48.15
CA SER A 318 -30.55 -15.34 49.03
C SER A 318 -29.08 -15.01 48.77
N GLU A 319 -28.34 -15.11 49.87
CA GLU A 319 -26.90 -14.94 50.09
C GLU A 319 -25.99 -15.85 49.25
N GLY A 320 -24.70 -15.51 49.23
CA GLY A 320 -23.60 -16.42 48.85
C GLY A 320 -22.47 -15.67 48.14
N ALA A 321 -21.54 -15.04 48.86
CA ALA A 321 -20.30 -15.64 49.36
C ALA A 321 -19.12 -15.50 48.40
N LEU A 322 -18.10 -14.82 48.92
CA LEU A 322 -16.73 -14.74 48.43
C LEU A 322 -16.08 -16.12 48.28
N SER A 323 -15.36 -16.36 47.17
CA SER A 323 -14.06 -17.06 47.06
C SER A 323 -13.66 -17.04 45.58
N ALA A 324 -12.54 -16.42 45.19
CA ALA A 324 -11.18 -16.96 45.24
C ALA A 324 -10.97 -18.15 44.29
N GLN A 325 -10.47 -17.86 43.08
CA GLN A 325 -9.28 -18.46 42.45
C GLN A 325 -8.93 -17.69 41.18
#